data_AF-L5LYS2-F1
#
_entry.id   AF-L5LYS2-F1
#
_cell.length_a   1.000
_cell.length_b   1.000
_cell.length_c   1.000
_cell.angle_alpha   90.00
_cell.angle_beta   90.00
_cell.angle_gamma   90.00
#
_symmetry.space_group_name_H-M   'P 1'
#
loop_
_entity.id
_entity.type
_entity.pdbx_description
1 polymer ?
#
loop_
_entity_poly.entity_id
_entity_poly.type
_entity_poly.pdbx_seq_one_letter_code
_entity_poly.pdbx_strand_id
1 'polypeptide(L)' 'MAVLRPLVKPKIIEKRTKKFIWHQSDRYVKIKQNWWSRGIDNRIAHKVSSKNRKAIMERAAQLAIRVTNPNAKLYSEENE' A
#
# COMPACT_ATOMS: atom_id res chain seq x y z
N MET A 1 -17.57 -5.27 -2.91
CA MET A 1 -17.48 -3.90 -3.48
C MET A 1 -16.84 -3.96 -4.86
N ALA A 2 -17.48 -3.39 -5.87
CA ALA A 2 -16.90 -3.29 -7.21
C ALA A 2 -15.68 -2.35 -7.17
N VAL A 3 -14.54 -2.80 -7.73
CA VAL A 3 -13.28 -2.05 -7.70
C VAL A 3 -13.21 -1.11 -8.89
N LEU A 4 -12.99 0.18 -8.62
CA LEU A 4 -12.78 1.20 -9.66
C LEU A 4 -11.57 0.85 -10.52
N ARG A 5 -11.74 0.91 -11.84
CA ARG A 5 -10.70 0.60 -12.83
C ARG A 5 -10.10 1.89 -13.39
N PRO A 6 -8.78 1.96 -13.60
CA PRO A 6 -8.17 3.10 -14.26
C PRO A 6 -8.59 3.14 -15.74
N LEU A 7 -8.66 4.34 -16.31
CA LEU A 7 -9.04 4.55 -17.71
C LEU A 7 -8.08 3.84 -18.68
N VAL A 8 -6.78 3.87 -18.38
CA VAL A 8 -5.72 3.21 -19.16
C VAL A 8 -4.96 2.24 -18.27
N LYS A 9 -4.68 1.04 -18.78
CA LYS A 9 -3.85 0.04 -18.11
C LYS A 9 -2.70 -0.36 -19.05
N PRO A 10 -1.60 0.42 -19.10
CA PRO A 10 -0.45 0.05 -19.91
C PRO A 10 0.17 -1.26 -19.38
N LYS A 11 0.74 -2.06 -20.28
CA LYS A 11 1.53 -3.24 -19.90
C LYS A 11 2.86 -2.75 -19.33
N ILE A 12 2.99 -2.79 -18.01
CA ILE A 12 4.25 -2.47 -17.33
C ILE A 12 5.23 -3.62 -17.56
N ILE A 13 6.32 -3.35 -18.27
CA ILE A 13 7.39 -4.32 -18.51
C ILE A 13 8.56 -3.99 -17.59
N GLU A 14 8.74 -4.80 -16.55
CA GLU A 14 9.86 -4.69 -15.62
C GLU A 14 11.09 -5.39 -16.21
N LYS A 15 12.19 -4.66 -16.42
CA LYS A 15 13.45 -5.24 -16.92
C LYS A 15 14.10 -6.19 -15.92
N ARG A 16 13.85 -5.96 -14.63
CA ARG A 16 14.39 -6.76 -13.52
C ARG A 16 13.38 -6.76 -12.40
N THR A 17 13.10 -7.96 -11.87
CA THR A 17 12.19 -8.14 -10.72
C THR A 17 12.94 -8.23 -9.39
N LYS A 18 14.22 -8.62 -9.42
CA LYS A 18 15.07 -8.75 -8.22
C LYS A 18 15.48 -7.38 -7.67
N LYS A 19 15.37 -7.20 -6.36
CA LYS A 19 15.87 -6.02 -5.65
C LYS A 19 17.39 -5.86 -5.83
N PHE A 20 17.85 -4.62 -5.81
CA PHE A 20 19.26 -4.29 -5.66
C PHE A 20 19.59 -4.37 -4.17
N ILE A 21 20.62 -5.15 -3.83
CA ILE A 21 21.08 -5.36 -2.45
C ILE A 21 22.45 -4.73 -2.29
N TRP A 22 22.76 -4.24 -1.08
CA TRP A 22 24.10 -3.75 -0.77
C TRP A 22 25.13 -4.89 -0.85
N HIS A 23 26.31 -4.62 -1.39
CA HIS A 23 27.37 -5.62 -1.53
C HIS A 23 27.79 -6.17 -0.14
N GLN A 24 27.94 -7.49 0.00
CA GLN A 24 28.27 -8.19 1.27
C GLN A 24 27.15 -8.23 2.33
N SER A 25 25.95 -7.73 2.03
CA SER A 25 24.79 -7.88 2.92
C SER A 25 24.32 -9.32 3.12
N ASP A 26 24.77 -10.23 2.25
CA ASP A 26 24.60 -11.68 2.36
C ASP A 26 25.53 -12.31 3.42
N ARG A 27 26.70 -11.72 3.68
CA ARG A 27 27.71 -12.28 4.59
C ARG A 27 27.61 -11.78 6.03
N TYR A 28 27.06 -10.59 6.24
CA TYR A 28 27.08 -9.95 7.56
C TYR A 28 25.73 -9.39 7.98
N VAL A 29 25.20 -9.84 9.12
CA VAL A 29 23.92 -9.37 9.71
C VAL A 29 23.93 -7.85 9.98
N LYS A 30 25.10 -7.25 10.24
CA LYS A 30 25.23 -5.80 10.45
C LYS A 30 24.96 -4.97 9.19
N ILE A 31 25.07 -5.56 7.99
CA ILE A 31 24.91 -4.87 6.71
C ILE A 31 23.49 -5.13 6.20
N LYS A 32 22.68 -4.07 6.09
CA LYS A 32 21.29 -4.18 5.63
C LYS A 32 21.22 -4.24 4.10
N GLN A 33 20.23 -4.97 3.58
CA GLN A 33 19.98 -5.13 2.13
C GLN A 33 19.32 -3.91 1.46
N ASN A 34 19.38 -2.72 2.07
CA ASN A 34 18.68 -1.55 1.56
C ASN A 34 19.54 -0.78 0.53
N TRP A 35 18.93 -0.41 -0.59
CA TRP A 35 19.56 0.36 -1.68
C TRP A 35 19.03 1.81 -1.77
N TRP A 36 18.30 2.26 -0.75
CA TRP A 36 17.59 3.55 -0.64
C TRP A 36 16.48 3.78 -1.69
N SER A 37 15.25 3.98 -1.22
CA SER A 37 14.14 4.51 -2.03
C SER A 37 13.04 5.10 -1.14
N ARG A 38 12.60 6.34 -1.41
CA ARG A 38 11.38 6.96 -0.85
C ARG A 38 10.27 6.88 -1.90
N GLY A 39 9.21 6.11 -1.64
CA GLY A 39 8.06 5.97 -2.53
C GLY A 39 7.02 7.08 -2.35
N ILE A 40 6.31 7.41 -3.44
CA ILE A 40 5.22 8.38 -3.50
C ILE A 40 3.93 7.58 -3.70
N ASP A 41 3.36 7.04 -2.63
CA ASP A 41 2.02 6.43 -2.68
C ASP A 41 1.15 7.03 -1.57
N ASN A 42 -0.04 7.51 -1.95
CA ASN A 42 -1.07 7.98 -1.03
C ASN A 42 -1.77 6.79 -0.37
N ARG A 43 -1.05 6.08 0.50
CA ARG A 43 -1.63 5.09 1.43
C ARG A 43 -2.21 5.86 2.62
N ILE A 44 -3.37 5.42 3.15
CA ILE A 44 -3.80 5.90 4.46
C ILE A 44 -2.67 5.66 5.44
N ALA A 45 -2.13 6.75 5.98
CA ALA A 45 -0.94 6.73 6.79
C ALA A 45 -1.10 5.75 7.96
N HIS A 46 -0.01 5.08 8.32
CA HIS A 46 -0.02 4.06 9.37
C HIS A 46 -0.53 4.61 10.72
N LYS A 47 -0.34 5.90 10.98
CA LYS A 47 -0.74 6.57 12.23
C LYS A 47 -2.23 6.87 12.35
N VAL A 48 -3.01 6.77 11.27
CA VAL A 48 -4.46 7.07 11.32
C VAL A 48 -5.18 6.04 12.20
N SER A 49 -6.03 6.54 13.10
CA SER A 49 -6.88 5.74 14.00
C SER A 49 -8.04 5.08 13.24
N SER A 50 -8.60 4.00 13.81
CA SER A 50 -9.69 3.26 13.17
C SER A 50 -10.95 4.11 12.97
N LYS A 51 -11.27 5.00 13.93
CA LYS A 51 -12.43 5.92 13.85
C LYS A 51 -12.32 6.86 12.64
N ASN A 52 -11.18 7.56 12.50
CA ASN A 52 -10.95 8.49 11.40
C ASN A 52 -10.83 7.75 10.05
N ARG A 53 -10.36 6.50 10.06
CA ARG A 53 -10.29 5.67 8.87
C ARG A 53 -11.68 5.32 8.33
N LYS A 54 -12.66 4.99 9.19
CA LYS A 54 -14.06 4.75 8.76
C LYS A 54 -14.61 5.97 8.00
N ALA A 55 -14.43 7.18 8.54
CA ALA A 55 -14.87 8.43 7.90
C ALA A 55 -14.16 8.70 6.55
N ILE A 56 -12.85 8.43 6.44
CA ILE A 56 -12.11 8.58 5.18
C ILE A 56 -12.64 7.61 4.12
N MET A 57 -12.95 6.36 4.49
CA MET A 57 -13.51 5.38 3.55
C MET A 57 -14.88 5.79 3.05
N GLU A 58 -15.75 6.25 3.95
CA GLU A 58 -17.10 6.72 3.59
C GLU A 58 -17.03 7.90 2.62
N ARG A 59 -16.15 8.87 2.90
CA ARG A 59 -15.92 10.00 1.98
C ARG A 59 -15.31 9.56 0.65
N ALA A 60 -14.37 8.61 0.66
CA ALA A 60 -13.77 8.09 -0.57
C ALA A 60 -14.80 7.32 -1.43
N ALA A 61 -15.75 6.62 -0.81
CA ALA A 61 -16.84 5.94 -1.50
C ALA A 61 -17.77 6.94 -2.21
N GLN A 62 -18.14 8.03 -1.51
CA GLN A 62 -18.94 9.12 -2.10
C GLN A 62 -18.25 9.77 -3.31
N LEU A 63 -16.93 9.97 -3.21
CA LEU A 63 -16.13 10.62 -4.26
C LEU A 63 -15.68 9.67 -5.38
N ALA A 64 -16.07 8.38 -5.33
CA ALA A 64 -15.60 7.34 -6.24
C ALA A 64 -14.06 7.32 -6.37
N ILE A 65 -13.35 7.30 -5.23
CA ILE A 65 -11.89 7.20 -5.15
C ILE A 65 -11.47 5.80 -4.66
N ARG A 66 -10.52 5.16 -5.34
CA ARG A 66 -9.99 3.85 -4.94
C ARG A 66 -8.93 4.00 -3.84
N VAL A 67 -9.19 3.41 -2.68
CA VAL A 67 -8.23 3.31 -1.58
C VAL A 67 -7.48 1.97 -1.64
N THR A 68 -6.15 1.97 -1.45
CA THR A 68 -5.29 0.78 -1.61
C THR A 68 -5.28 -0.17 -0.42
N ASN A 69 -5.68 0.28 0.78
CA ASN A 69 -5.74 -0.54 2.00
C ASN A 69 -7.04 -0.30 2.79
N PRO A 70 -8.20 -0.67 2.23
CA PRO A 70 -9.51 -0.32 2.77
C PRO A 70 -9.83 -1.00 4.11
N ASN A 71 -9.43 -2.27 4.27
CA ASN A 71 -9.88 -3.08 5.42
C ASN A 71 -8.92 -3.03 6.62
N ALA A 72 -7.77 -2.35 6.52
CA ALA A 72 -6.82 -2.37 7.61
C ALA A 72 -7.34 -1.61 8.84
N LYS A 73 -7.16 -2.22 10.02
CA LYS A 73 -7.61 -1.75 11.34
C LYS A 73 -9.14 -1.63 11.51
N LEU A 74 -9.92 -2.18 10.59
CA LEU A 74 -11.37 -2.36 10.77
C LEU A 74 -11.61 -3.80 11.22
N TYR A 75 -12.38 -3.98 12.29
CA TYR A 75 -12.89 -5.31 12.66
C TYR A 75 -14.07 -5.63 11.74
N SER A 76 -14.14 -6.86 11.23
CA SER A 76 -15.38 -7.39 10.68
C SER A 76 -16.34 -7.56 11.84
N GLU A 77 -17.44 -6.81 11.83
CA GLU A 77 -18.59 -7.09 12.70
C GLU A 77 -19.27 -8.34 12.11
N GLU A 78 -18.64 -9.51 12.29
CA GLU A 78 -19.29 -10.82 12.18
C GLU A 78 -19.92 -11.10 13.54
N ASN A 79 -21.11 -10.55 13.79
CA ASN A 79 -22.06 -10.98 14.83
C ASN A 79 -23.33 -10.14 14.74
N GLU A 80 -24.20 -10.49 13.79
CA GLU A 80 -25.63 -10.74 14.00
C GLU A 80 -26.17 -11.62 12.86
#